data_AF-A0A4R8G6F8-F1
#
_entry.id   AF-A0A4R8G6F8-F1
#
_cell.length_a   1.000
_cell.length_b   1.000
_cell.length_c   1.000
_cell.angle_alpha   90.00
_cell.angle_beta   90.00
_cell.angle_gamma   90.00
#
_symmetry.space_group_name_H-M   'P 1'
#
loop_
_entity.id
_entity.type
_entity.pdbx_description
1 polymer ?
#
loop_
_entity_poly.entity_id
_entity_poly.type
_entity_poly.pdbx_seq_one_letter_code
_entity_poly.pdbx_strand_id
1 'polypeptide(L)'
;MIGFDAFHLVEELLTQPLQIIVGNVQGAFGSYKDGHELYNRAASDKKDLFIVEGASHYDLYHQPEPVSQAVKKLEAFYKENL
;
A
#
# COMPACT_ATOMS: atom_id res chain seq x y z
N MET A 1 -23.55 16.99 -2.59
CA MET A 1 -23.31 15.72 -1.88
C MET A 1 -21.87 15.79 -1.37
N ILE A 2 -21.64 15.65 -0.08
CA ILE A 2 -20.27 15.47 0.45
C ILE A 2 -19.99 13.97 0.31
N GLY A 3 -19.08 13.61 -0.59
CA GLY A 3 -18.62 12.23 -0.78
C GLY A 3 -17.47 11.91 0.17
N PHE A 4 -17.27 10.63 0.46
CA PHE A 4 -16.08 10.17 1.15
C PHE A 4 -14.91 10.08 0.16
N ASP A 5 -13.75 10.60 0.58
CA ASP A 5 -12.46 10.45 -0.11
C ASP A 5 -11.41 10.06 0.92
N ALA A 6 -10.90 8.83 0.83
CA ALA A 6 -9.85 8.33 1.72
C ALA A 6 -8.51 9.05 1.53
N PHE A 7 -8.32 9.71 0.39
CA PHE A 7 -7.07 10.39 0.02
C PHE A 7 -7.19 11.91 0.11
N HIS A 8 -8.22 12.44 0.75
CA HIS A 8 -8.34 13.87 0.96
C HIS A 8 -7.12 14.41 1.74
N LEU A 9 -6.38 15.36 1.15
CA LEU A 9 -5.21 16.05 1.73
C LEU A 9 -3.97 15.16 2.00
N VAL A 10 -3.82 14.00 1.36
CA VAL A 10 -2.61 13.17 1.55
C VAL A 10 -1.34 13.86 1.04
N GLU A 11 -1.47 14.80 0.10
CA GLU A 11 -0.40 15.68 -0.43
C GLU A 11 0.13 16.69 0.59
N GLU A 12 -0.63 16.94 1.66
CA GLU A 12 -0.28 17.94 2.69
C GLU A 12 -0.04 17.29 4.05
N LEU A 13 -0.83 16.28 4.41
CA LEU A 13 -0.93 15.78 5.79
C LEU A 13 -0.30 14.40 6.01
N LEU A 14 -0.17 13.57 4.96
CA LEU A 14 0.41 12.22 5.10
C LEU A 14 1.93 12.27 4.92
N THR A 15 2.64 12.80 5.93
CA THR A 15 4.09 13.01 5.92
C THR A 15 4.90 11.91 6.62
N GLN A 16 4.23 11.03 7.37
CA GLN A 16 4.84 9.95 8.12
C GLN A 16 5.51 8.92 7.18
N PRO A 17 6.51 8.15 7.63
CA PRO A 17 6.99 7.01 6.86
C PRO A 17 5.83 6.11 6.40
N LEU A 18 5.84 5.72 5.13
CA LEU A 18 4.71 5.06 4.49
C LEU A 18 5.15 3.83 3.69
N GLN A 19 4.63 2.67 4.06
CA GLN A 19 4.79 1.44 3.28
C GLN A 19 3.44 1.07 2.65
N ILE A 20 3.40 0.99 1.32
CA ILE A 20 2.24 0.51 0.56
C ILE A 20 2.59 -0.87 0.00
N ILE A 21 1.65 -1.82 0.10
CA ILE A 21 1.81 -3.18 -0.44
C ILE A 21 0.59 -3.53 -1.29
N VAL A 22 0.83 -3.92 -2.54
CA VAL A 22 -0.21 -4.31 -3.50
C VAL A 22 0.19 -5.58 -4.24
N GLY A 23 -0.79 -6.34 -4.73
CA GLY A 23 -0.55 -7.44 -5.67
C GLY A 23 -0.71 -6.96 -7.12
N ASN A 24 0.08 -7.48 -8.06
CA ASN A 24 0.06 -7.04 -9.46
C ASN A 24 -1.10 -7.63 -10.29
N VAL A 25 -1.74 -8.72 -9.84
CA VAL A 25 -2.88 -9.33 -10.52
C VAL A 25 -4.13 -8.50 -10.22
N GLN A 26 -4.47 -7.62 -11.14
CA GLN A 26 -5.56 -6.65 -10.98
C GLN A 26 -6.94 -7.32 -11.00
N GLY A 27 -7.81 -6.89 -10.09
CA GLY A 27 -9.23 -7.23 -10.05
C GLY A 27 -10.11 -5.98 -10.08
N ALA A 28 -11.40 -6.13 -9.81
CA ALA A 28 -12.37 -5.03 -9.89
C ALA A 28 -12.27 -3.99 -8.76
N PHE A 29 -11.51 -4.25 -7.70
CA PHE A 29 -11.47 -3.43 -6.48
C PHE A 29 -10.55 -2.21 -6.54
N GLY A 30 -9.78 -2.02 -7.63
CA GLY A 30 -8.94 -0.84 -7.79
C GLY A 30 -7.68 -0.79 -6.92
N SER A 31 -7.45 -1.76 -6.03
CA SER A 31 -6.34 -1.74 -5.05
C SER A 31 -4.95 -1.48 -5.64
N TYR A 32 -4.66 -2.02 -6.83
CA TYR A 32 -3.41 -1.72 -7.56
C TYR A 32 -3.33 -0.23 -7.92
N LYS A 33 -4.37 0.30 -8.57
CA LYS A 33 -4.46 1.72 -8.95
C LYS A 33 -4.38 2.61 -7.72
N ASP A 34 -5.15 2.31 -6.68
CA ASP A 34 -5.23 3.12 -5.47
C ASP A 34 -3.91 3.13 -4.70
N GLY A 35 -3.18 2.02 -4.67
CA GLY A 35 -1.84 1.97 -4.07
C GLY A 35 -0.83 2.85 -4.82
N HIS A 36 -0.87 2.84 -6.15
CA HIS A 36 -0.04 3.75 -6.97
C HIS A 36 -0.46 5.22 -6.80
N GLU A 37 -1.76 5.50 -6.73
CA GLU A 37 -2.27 6.85 -6.51
C GLU A 37 -1.81 7.41 -5.16
N LEU A 38 -1.98 6.65 -4.08
CA LEU A 38 -1.52 7.05 -2.75
C LEU A 38 -0.01 7.27 -2.73
N TYR A 39 0.78 6.38 -3.34
CA TYR A 39 2.24 6.53 -3.42
C TYR A 39 2.63 7.84 -4.10
N ASN A 40 1.98 8.19 -5.20
CA ASN A 40 2.29 9.39 -5.95
C ASN A 40 1.86 10.66 -5.21
N ARG A 41 0.72 10.62 -4.51
CA ARG A 41 0.14 11.80 -3.87
C ARG A 41 0.68 12.06 -2.46
N ALA A 42 1.01 11.03 -1.68
CA ALA A 42 1.40 11.20 -0.27
C ALA A 42 2.60 12.15 -0.10
N ALA A 43 2.50 13.09 0.86
CA ALA A 43 3.54 14.06 1.21
C ALA A 43 4.81 13.46 1.84
N SER A 44 4.77 12.18 2.19
CA SER A 44 5.87 11.47 2.84
C SER A 44 7.15 11.46 2.01
N ASP A 45 8.25 11.93 2.62
CA ASP A 45 9.61 11.82 2.07
C ASP A 45 10.20 10.40 2.20
N LYS A 46 9.61 9.57 3.07
CA LYS A 46 10.04 8.18 3.32
C LYS A 46 8.90 7.23 2.97
N LYS A 47 8.68 7.04 1.67
CA LYS A 47 7.63 6.17 1.15
C LYS A 47 8.14 5.09 0.21
N ASP A 48 7.55 3.91 0.30
CA ASP A 48 7.84 2.76 -0.55
C ASP A 48 6.55 2.09 -1.04
N LEU A 49 6.57 1.61 -2.29
CA LEU A 49 5.51 0.81 -2.89
C LEU A 49 6.08 -0.56 -3.23
N PHE A 50 5.66 -1.58 -2.49
CA PHE A 50 6.07 -2.96 -2.70
C PHE A 50 4.99 -3.73 -3.45
N ILE A 51 5.33 -4.23 -4.63
CA ILE A 51 4.44 -5.00 -5.49
C ILE A 51 4.75 -6.49 -5.30
N VAL A 52 3.75 -7.27 -4.89
CA VAL A 52 3.83 -8.72 -4.78
C VAL A 52 3.45 -9.32 -6.14
N GLU A 53 4.47 -9.74 -6.88
CA GLU A 53 4.32 -10.34 -8.21
C GLU A 53 3.50 -11.64 -8.15
N GLY A 54 2.53 -11.78 -9.05
CA GLY A 54 1.65 -12.94 -9.15
C GLY A 54 0.51 -12.99 -8.13
N ALA A 55 0.45 -12.05 -7.18
CA ALA A 55 -0.62 -12.00 -6.18
C ALA A 55 -1.78 -11.11 -6.64
N SER A 56 -3.00 -11.59 -6.41
CA SER A 56 -4.22 -10.76 -6.48
C SER A 56 -4.48 -10.03 -5.17
N HIS A 57 -5.44 -9.11 -5.20
CA HIS A 57 -5.98 -8.48 -3.98
C HIS A 57 -6.39 -9.51 -2.92
N TYR A 58 -6.97 -10.63 -3.33
CA TYR A 58 -7.46 -11.63 -2.40
C TYR A 58 -6.37 -12.49 -1.79
N ASP A 59 -5.31 -12.76 -2.56
CA ASP A 59 -4.21 -13.60 -2.13
C ASP A 59 -3.47 -12.99 -0.94
N LEU A 60 -3.37 -11.66 -0.90
CA LEU A 60 -2.79 -10.92 0.22
C LEU A 60 -3.55 -11.08 1.55
N TYR A 61 -4.78 -11.60 1.56
CA TYR A 61 -5.49 -11.89 2.80
C TYR A 61 -5.11 -13.23 3.43
N HIS A 62 -4.68 -14.22 2.64
CA HIS A 62 -4.67 -15.62 3.12
C HIS A 62 -3.67 -16.56 2.44
N GLN A 63 -3.15 -16.25 1.25
CA GLN A 63 -2.20 -17.14 0.61
C GLN A 63 -0.84 -17.06 1.34
N PRO A 64 -0.30 -18.18 1.85
CA PRO A 64 0.86 -18.15 2.75
C PRO A 64 2.08 -17.44 2.18
N GLU A 65 2.38 -17.63 0.89
CA GLU A 65 3.54 -17.03 0.24
C GLU A 65 3.40 -15.50 0.07
N PRO A 66 2.36 -14.96 -0.60
CA PRO A 66 2.14 -13.51 -0.67
C PRO A 66 2.06 -12.82 0.69
N VAL A 67 1.38 -13.45 1.66
CA VAL A 67 1.29 -12.93 3.04
C VAL A 67 2.67 -12.90 3.69
N SER A 68 3.48 -13.94 3.55
CA SER A 68 4.83 -13.98 4.11
C SER A 68 5.72 -12.87 3.54
N GLN A 69 5.65 -12.61 2.23
CA GLN A 69 6.37 -11.50 1.60
C GLN A 69 5.93 -10.15 2.15
N ALA A 70 4.62 -9.91 2.25
CA ALA A 70 4.06 -8.68 2.78
C ALA A 70 4.45 -8.45 4.25
N VAL A 71 4.32 -9.48 5.09
CA VAL A 71 4.68 -9.41 6.53
C VAL A 71 6.16 -9.14 6.72
N LYS A 72 7.04 -9.80 5.94
CA LYS A 72 8.49 -9.55 6.01
C LYS A 72 8.83 -8.11 5.65
N LYS A 73 8.17 -7.53 4.64
CA LYS A 73 8.34 -6.13 4.27
C LYS A 73 7.87 -5.20 5.39
N LEU A 74 6.69 -5.45 5.97
CA LEU A 74 6.17 -4.68 7.09
C LEU A 74 7.05 -4.78 8.34
N GLU A 75 7.56 -5.97 8.66
CA GLU A 75 8.47 -6.18 9.80
C GLU A 75 9.73 -5.32 9.68
N ALA A 76 10.37 -5.32 8.50
CA ALA A 76 11.54 -4.49 8.24
C ALA A 76 11.20 -2.99 8.33
N PHE A 77 10.09 -2.57 7.71
CA PHE A 77 9.62 -1.19 7.76
C PHE A 77 9.37 -0.71 9.19
N TYR A 78 8.64 -1.47 10.01
CA TYR A 78 8.32 -1.05 11.37
C TYR A 78 9.54 -1.06 12.30
N LYS A 79 10.46 -2.01 12.16
CA LYS A 79 11.74 -2.00 12.91
C LYS A 79 12.59 -0.75 12.65
N GLU A 80 12.46 -0.14 11.48
CA GLU A 80 13.22 1.05 11.10
C GLU A 80 12.52 2.36 11.49
N ASN A 81 11.19 2.34 11.69
CA ASN A 81 10.38 3.55 11.78
C ASN A 81 9.58 3.71 13.09
N LEU A 82 9.60 2.72 13.99
CA LEU A 82 8.99 2.74 15.33
C LEU A 82 10.01 2.35 16.40
#